data_AF-A0A1E5VBR0-F1
#
_entry.id   AF-A0A1E5VBR0-F1
#
_cell.length_a   1.000
_cell.length_b   1.000
_cell.length_c   1.000
_cell.angle_alpha   90.00
_cell.angle_beta   90.00
_cell.angle_gamma   90.00
#
_symmetry.space_group_name_H-M   'P 1'
#
loop_
_entity.id
_entity.type
_entity.pdbx_description
1 polymer ?
#
loop_
_entity_poly.entity_id
_entity_poly.type
_entity_poly.pdbx_seq_one_letter_code
_entity_poly.pdbx_strand_id
1 'polypeptide(L)' 'MKNYIRSTLTALRNGANVKGYFTWCFMDVFEYLAGFMSRYGLYRVDFEDEALPRQARLSARWYSQFLKNEEIQIRE' A
#
# COMPACT_ATOMS: atom_id res chain seq x y z
N MET A 1 1.17 -7.12 2.44
CA MET A 1 2.23 -6.12 2.13
C MET A 1 3.60 -6.53 2.66
N LYS A 2 3.83 -6.62 3.99
CA LYS A 2 5.16 -6.91 4.58
C LYS A 2 5.86 -8.14 3.97
N ASN A 3 5.12 -9.24 3.83
CA ASN A 3 5.65 -10.49 3.28
C ASN A 3 6.12 -10.34 1.82
N TYR A 4 5.38 -9.59 0.99
CA TYR A 4 5.78 -9.37 -0.40
C TYR A 4 7.05 -8.53 -0.52
N ILE A 5 7.15 -7.46 0.28
CA ILE A 5 8.38 -6.64 0.35
C ILE A 5 9.57 -7.51 0.79
N ARG A 6 9.39 -8.37 1.80
CA ARG A 6 10.41 -9.32 2.24
C ARG A 6 10.82 -10.29 1.14
N SER A 7 9.86 -10.84 0.40
CA SER A 7 10.15 -11.72 -0.75
C SER A 7 10.91 -11.00 -1.86
N THR A 8 10.58 -9.73 -2.14
CA THR A 8 11.34 -8.89 -3.08
C THR A 8 12.79 -8.70 -2.62
N LEU A 9 13.01 -8.46 -1.32
CA LEU A 9 14.35 -8.37 -0.75
C LEU A 9 15.12 -9.70 -0.86
N THR A 10 14.46 -10.83 -0.63
CA THR A 10 15.07 -12.16 -0.82
C THR A 10 15.48 -12.37 -2.28
N ALA A 11 14.62 -12.03 -3.24
CA ALA A 11 14.95 -12.15 -4.66
C ALA A 11 16.14 -11.27 -5.06
N LEU A 12 16.18 -10.02 -4.57
CA LEU A 12 17.32 -9.11 -4.78
C LEU A 12 18.61 -9.71 -4.23
N ARG A 13 18.58 -10.28 -3.02
CA ARG A 13 19.74 -10.94 -2.40
C ARG A 13 20.19 -12.20 -3.14
N ASN A 14 19.28 -12.86 -3.84
CA ASN A 14 19.56 -14.02 -4.68
C ASN A 14 20.02 -13.65 -6.11
N GLY A 15 20.33 -12.37 -6.38
CA GLY A 15 20.92 -11.93 -7.64
C GLY A 15 19.92 -11.34 -8.65
N ALA A 16 18.63 -11.23 -8.32
CA ALA A 16 17.68 -10.54 -9.19
C ALA A 16 18.00 -9.03 -9.25
N ASN A 17 17.99 -8.44 -10.45
CA ASN A 17 18.27 -7.02 -10.66
C ASN A 17 17.06 -6.12 -10.32
N VAL A 18 16.64 -6.09 -9.06
CA VAL A 18 15.51 -5.27 -8.59
C VAL A 18 15.99 -3.88 -8.21
N LYS A 19 15.33 -2.83 -8.72
CA LYS A 19 15.67 -1.42 -8.46
C LYS A 19 14.65 -0.66 -7.61
N GLY A 20 13.46 -1.23 -7.39
CA GLY A 20 12.40 -0.60 -6.64
C GLY A 20 11.18 -1.50 -6.46
N TYR A 21 10.23 -1.02 -5.68
CA TYR A 21 8.96 -1.70 -5.38
C TYR A 21 7.85 -0.66 -5.35
N PHE A 22 6.78 -0.89 -6.13
CA PHE A 22 5.58 -0.04 -6.12
C PHE A 22 4.41 -0.82 -5.53
N THR A 23 3.76 -0.22 -4.55
CA THR A 23 2.52 -0.76 -3.98
C THR A 23 1.34 -0.38 -4.89
N TRP A 24 0.59 -1.40 -5.34
CA TRP A 24 -0.75 -1.19 -5.86
C TRP A 24 -1.75 -1.11 -4.69
N CYS A 25 -2.43 0.01 -4.46
CA CYS A 25 -2.27 1.31 -5.11
C CYS A 25 -2.22 2.43 -4.06
N PHE A 26 -1.88 3.64 -4.50
CA PHE A 26 -1.77 4.78 -3.58
C PHE A 26 -3.13 5.13 -2.94
N MET A 27 -4.22 5.12 -3.70
CA MET A 27 -5.58 5.37 -3.21
C MET A 27 -6.55 4.46 -3.94
N ASP A 28 -7.76 4.27 -3.38
CA ASP A 28 -8.80 3.51 -4.08
C ASP A 28 -9.08 4.13 -5.45
N VAL A 29 -9.23 3.27 -6.46
CA VAL A 29 -9.49 3.63 -7.85
C VAL A 29 -10.63 2.77 -8.39
N PHE A 30 -11.09 3.07 -9.60
CA PHE A 30 -11.93 2.14 -10.35
C PHE A 30 -11.11 0.91 -10.73
N GLU A 31 -11.55 -0.26 -10.28
CA GLU A 31 -10.91 -1.54 -10.63
C GLU A 31 -11.67 -2.18 -11.80
N TYR A 32 -10.96 -2.48 -12.90
CA TYR A 32 -11.55 -2.84 -14.19
C TYR A 32 -12.67 -3.88 -14.11
N LEU A 33 -12.45 -4.96 -13.35
CA LEU A 33 -13.39 -6.09 -13.25
C LEU A 33 -14.41 -5.95 -12.10
N ALA A 34 -14.20 -5.01 -11.16
CA ALA A 34 -14.95 -4.94 -9.92
C ALA A 34 -15.58 -3.56 -9.65
N GLY A 35 -15.38 -2.60 -10.55
CA GLY A 35 -15.76 -1.21 -10.35
C GLY A 35 -15.18 -0.65 -9.05
N PHE A 36 -16.01 0.01 -8.25
CA PHE A 36 -15.62 0.58 -6.96
C PHE A 36 -15.84 -0.36 -5.75
N MET A 37 -16.27 -1.61 -6.00
CA MET A 37 -16.55 -2.58 -4.93
C MET A 37 -15.26 -3.14 -4.33
N SER A 38 -14.23 -3.33 -5.16
CA SER A 38 -12.89 -3.73 -4.70
C SER A 38 -12.03 -2.51 -4.41
N ARG A 39 -11.35 -2.53 -3.26
CA ARG A 39 -10.60 -1.38 -2.75
C ARG A 39 -9.22 -1.79 -2.25
N TYR A 40 -8.18 -1.44 -3.00
CA TYR A 40 -6.78 -1.81 -2.74
C TYR A 40 -5.88 -0.66 -2.26
N GLY A 41 -6.42 0.57 -2.22
CA GLY A 41 -5.66 1.76 -1.93
C GLY A 41 -5.06 1.78 -0.52
N LEU A 42 -3.89 2.39 -0.39
CA LEU A 42 -3.39 2.84 0.92
C LEU A 42 -4.34 3.88 1.54
N TYR A 43 -4.94 4.72 0.71
CA TYR A 43 -5.97 5.69 1.10
C TYR A 43 -7.34 5.24 0.61
N ARG A 44 -8.32 5.19 1.53
CA ARG A 44 -9.73 5.05 1.15
C ARG A 44 -10.18 6.34 0.47
N VAL A 45 -10.89 6.22 -0.65
CA VAL A 45 -11.65 7.30 -1.27
C VAL A 45 -13.11 7.10 -0.95
N ASP A 46 -13.80 8.17 -0.53
CA ASP A 46 -15.26 8.14 -0.49
C ASP A 46 -15.81 8.56 -1.85
N PHE A 47 -16.37 7.61 -2.60
CA PHE A 47 -16.91 7.86 -3.94
C PHE A 47 -18.36 8.34 -3.92
N GLU A 48 -19.02 8.33 -2.76
CA GLU A 48 -20.38 8.84 -2.58
C GLU A 48 -20.41 10.35 -2.29
N ASP A 49 -19.27 10.91 -1.86
CA ASP A 49 -19.08 12.34 -1.63
C ASP A 49 -18.43 13.00 -2.86
N GLU A 50 -19.06 14.04 -3.40
CA GLU A 50 -18.54 14.80 -4.56
C GLU A 50 -17.14 15.39 -4.32
N ALA A 51 -16.78 15.67 -3.07
CA ALA A 51 -15.47 16.17 -2.70
C ALA A 51 -14.36 15.10 -2.76
N LEU A 52 -14.73 13.82 -2.91
CA LEU A 52 -13.84 12.66 -2.97
C LEU A 52 -12.75 12.68 -1.88
N PRO A 53 -13.13 12.76 -0.59
CA PRO A 53 -12.17 12.83 0.50
C PRO A 53 -11.32 11.56 0.58
N ARG A 54 -10.04 11.72 0.91
CA ARG A 54 -9.07 10.62 1.07
C ARG A 54 -8.72 10.41 2.52
N GLN A 55 -8.86 9.16 2.99
CA GLN A 55 -8.57 8.79 4.38
C GLN A 55 -7.50 7.71 4.43
N ALA A 56 -6.40 7.99 5.14
CA ALA A 56 -5.29 7.05 5.29
C ALA A 56 -5.73 5.79 6.05
N ARG A 57 -5.55 4.60 5.44
CA ARG A 57 -5.76 3.32 6.11
C ARG A 57 -4.57 2.97 7.02
N LEU A 58 -4.74 1.94 7.85
CA LEU A 58 -3.65 1.39 8.65
C LEU A 58 -2.44 0.99 7.81
N SER A 59 -2.68 0.48 6.59
CA SER A 59 -1.62 0.15 5.63
C SER A 59 -0.82 1.37 5.20
N ALA A 60 -1.44 2.55 5.01
CA ALA A 60 -0.74 3.78 4.67
C ALA A 60 0.20 4.23 5.79
N ARG A 61 -0.31 4.19 7.04
CA ARG A 61 0.49 4.54 8.23
C ARG A 61 1.67 3.60 8.38
N TRP A 62 1.42 2.29 8.28
CA TRP A 62 2.45 1.28 8.33
C TRP A 62 3.50 1.46 7.22
N TYR A 63 3.06 1.69 5.98
CA TYR A 63 3.97 1.87 4.85
C TYR A 63 4.80 3.14 4.99
N SER A 64 4.22 4.23 5.49
CA SER A 64 4.97 5.46 5.79
C SER A 64 6.03 5.24 6.88
N GLN A 65 5.72 4.52 7.96
CA GLN A 65 6.69 4.20 9.01
C GLN A 65 7.82 3.31 8.47
N PHE A 66 7.47 2.30 7.68
CA PHE A 66 8.43 1.44 7.01
C PHE A 66 9.39 2.22 6.11
N LEU A 67 8.88 3.14 5.29
CA LEU A 67 9.71 3.97 4.40
C LEU A 67 10.61 4.95 5.16
N LYS A 68 10.19 5.43 6.32
CA LYS A 68 10.99 6.29 7.21
C LYS A 68 12.01 5.52 8.05
N ASN A 69 12.02 4.19 7.96
CA ASN A 69 12.83 3.32 8.81
C ASN A 69 12.59 3.55 10.32
N GLU A 70 11.35 3.87 10.70
CA GLU A 70 10.93 4.00 12.09
C GLU A 70 10.62 2.61 12.67
N GLU A 71 10.90 2.38 13.97
CA GLU A 71 10.40 1.19 14.66
C GLU A 71 8.87 1.16 14.57
N ILE A 72 8.34 0.06 14.02
CA ILE A 72 6.90 -0.15 13.92
C ILE A 72 6.38 -0.41 15.34
N GLN A 73 5.85 0.64 15.97
CA GLN A 73 5.14 0.53 17.23
C GLN A 73 3.84 -0.24 16.99
N ILE A 74 3.86 -1.55 17.22
CA ILE A 74 2.64 -2.37 17.24
C ILE A 74 1.97 -2.08 18.58
N ARG A 75 0.91 -1.26 18.58
CA ARG A 75 0.02 -1.19 19.74
C ARG A 75 -0.93 -2.39 19.66
N GLU A 76 -0.84 -3.25 20.65
CA GLU A 76 -1.82 -4.32 20.94
C GLU A 76 -3.18 -3.72 21.35
#